data_AF-A0A183E362-F1
#
_entry.id   AF-A0A183E362-F1
#
_cell.length_a   1.000
_cell.length_b   1.000
_cell.length_c   1.000
_cell.angle_alpha   90.00
_cell.angle_beta   90.00
_cell.angle_gamma   90.00
#
_symmetry.space_group_name_H-M   'P 1'
#
loop_
_entity.id
_entity.type
_entity.pdbx_description
1 polymer ?
#
loop_
_entity_poly.entity_id
_entity_poly.type
_entity_poly.pdbx_seq_one_letter_code
_entity_poly.pdbx_strand_id
1 'polypeptide(L)'
;MSLTKAQGHIRRLLALLFNRKSVEPTKEALLTAICIGSRPLVEFILSLFYEFPGEERSGACDLCGRSARCLTNSVILLDTYRAISSAPFLWLACSDPLLAALNLAVDLEVCEEMEKEHKVAYGELRRNVAEFALRIVEQCWNMNEIDTLLSYKEGATLADDELRFPRITLALQAHMKSFLASIGVQTAMEGQWHGMWMSYGKSACQDFSRHLRHIVFYPFLATIHAFSAGKYIKTFKYPLARYMSRLASYISFLIVLICIRCFGREGEQASERALLDSGEFSFLKTASL
;
A
#
# COMPACT_ATOMS: atom_id res chain seq x y z
N MET A 1 -1.86 42.18 -19.66
CA MET A 1 -0.89 42.01 -18.54
C MET A 1 -0.34 40.57 -18.41
N SER A 2 -1.00 39.54 -18.95
CA SER A 2 -0.50 38.15 -18.97
C SER A 2 0.59 37.88 -20.04
N LEU A 3 0.46 38.49 -21.23
CA LEU A 3 1.39 38.31 -22.35
C LEU A 3 2.81 38.85 -22.09
N THR A 4 2.94 39.99 -21.40
CA THR A 4 4.24 40.59 -21.07
C THR A 4 4.99 39.78 -20.00
N LYS A 5 4.25 39.20 -19.05
CA LYS A 5 4.81 38.31 -18.01
C LYS A 5 5.29 36.99 -18.63
N ALA A 6 4.52 36.42 -19.56
CA ALA A 6 4.92 35.23 -20.31
C ALA A 6 6.17 35.47 -21.18
N GLN A 7 6.25 36.60 -21.89
CA GLN A 7 7.45 36.98 -22.65
C GLN A 7 8.69 37.17 -21.77
N GLY A 8 8.52 37.72 -20.55
CA GLY A 8 9.61 37.85 -19.57
C GLY A 8 10.16 36.50 -19.11
N HIS A 9 9.27 35.54 -18.81
CA HIS A 9 9.67 34.18 -18.43
C HIS A 9 10.40 33.46 -19.58
N ILE A 10 9.92 33.59 -20.82
CA ILE A 10 10.56 32.99 -22.00
C ILE A 10 11.97 33.57 -22.21
N ARG A 11 12.15 34.90 -22.10
CA ARG A 11 13.46 35.53 -22.23
C ARG A 11 14.43 35.09 -21.15
N ARG A 12 13.97 34.94 -19.90
CA ARG A 12 14.78 34.44 -18.79
C ARG A 12 15.18 32.98 -19.00
N LEU A 13 14.26 32.14 -19.48
CA LEU A 13 14.51 30.73 -19.77
C LEU A 13 15.51 30.58 -20.93
N LEU A 14 15.38 31.39 -21.98
CA LEU A 14 16.37 31.46 -23.06
C LEU A 14 17.74 31.91 -22.55
N ALA A 15 17.81 32.95 -21.70
CA ALA A 15 19.07 33.42 -21.13
C ALA A 15 19.78 32.34 -20.28
N LEU A 16 19.02 31.54 -19.53
CA LEU A 16 19.55 30.40 -18.78
C LEU A 16 20.05 29.27 -19.69
N LEU A 17 19.34 29.00 -20.80
CA LEU A 17 19.76 27.98 -21.79
C LEU A 17 20.99 28.38 -22.61
N PHE A 18 21.18 29.68 -22.85
CA PHE A 18 22.37 30.22 -23.53
C PHE A 18 23.59 30.30 -22.61
N ASN A 19 23.42 30.42 -21.29
CA ASN A 19 24.53 30.43 -20.33
C ASN A 19 24.96 29.01 -19.94
N ARG A 20 25.70 28.33 -20.84
CA ARG A 20 26.19 26.95 -20.63
C ARG A 20 27.54 26.82 -19.92
N LYS A 21 27.98 27.86 -19.22
CA LYS A 21 29.30 27.85 -18.55
C LYS A 21 29.33 27.06 -17.24
N SER A 22 28.17 26.76 -16.67
CA SER A 22 28.00 26.06 -15.38
C SER A 22 26.74 25.21 -15.43
N VAL A 23 26.63 24.19 -14.57
CA VAL A 23 25.47 23.28 -14.55
C VAL A 23 24.27 23.88 -13.80
N GLU A 24 24.51 24.81 -12.89
CA GLU A 24 23.52 25.54 -12.09
C GLU A 24 22.44 26.26 -12.91
N PRO A 25 22.76 27.08 -13.95
CA PRO A 25 21.74 27.72 -14.79
C PRO A 25 20.92 26.71 -15.59
N THR A 26 21.52 25.58 -16.00
CA THR A 26 20.81 24.49 -16.67
C THR A 26 19.86 23.76 -15.71
N LYS A 27 20.26 23.58 -14.44
CA LYS A 27 19.41 23.03 -13.36
C LYS A 27 18.23 23.97 -13.05
N GLU A 28 18.47 25.28 -12.99
CA GLU A 28 17.40 26.28 -12.80
C GLU A 28 16.44 26.33 -14.01
N ALA A 29 16.96 26.22 -15.23
CA ALA A 29 16.14 26.13 -16.44
C ALA A 29 15.28 24.86 -16.48
N LEU A 30 15.84 23.72 -16.07
CA LEU A 30 15.13 22.44 -15.96
C LEU A 30 14.01 22.53 -14.91
N LEU A 31 14.33 23.02 -13.71
CA LEU A 31 13.36 23.24 -12.63
C LEU A 31 12.19 24.11 -13.11
N THR A 32 12.50 25.18 -13.84
CA THR A 32 11.49 26.10 -14.37
C THR A 32 10.62 25.43 -15.45
N ALA A 33 11.22 24.72 -16.40
CA ALA A 33 10.50 24.01 -17.45
C ALA A 33 9.60 22.90 -16.90
N ILE A 34 10.08 22.22 -15.87
CA ILE A 34 9.34 21.23 -15.12
C ILE A 34 8.13 21.87 -14.42
N CYS A 35 8.32 22.97 -13.68
CA CYS A 35 7.23 23.67 -13.00
C CYS A 35 6.17 24.23 -13.97
N ILE A 36 6.54 24.49 -15.23
CA ILE A 36 5.60 24.87 -16.30
C ILE A 36 4.75 23.66 -16.76
N GLY A 37 5.19 22.43 -16.51
CA GLY A 37 4.49 21.20 -16.91
C GLY A 37 4.60 20.86 -18.40
N SER A 38 5.54 21.47 -19.12
CA SER A 38 5.71 21.29 -20.56
C SER A 38 6.65 20.12 -20.87
N ARG A 39 6.08 18.97 -21.25
CA ARG A 39 6.85 17.78 -21.64
C ARG A 39 7.93 18.06 -22.71
N PRO A 40 7.66 18.79 -23.81
CA PRO A 40 8.68 19.07 -24.82
C PRO A 40 9.85 19.91 -24.31
N LEU A 41 9.60 20.85 -23.38
CA LEU A 41 10.67 21.66 -22.79
C LEU A 41 11.53 20.83 -21.85
N VAL A 42 10.92 19.95 -21.05
CA VAL A 42 11.66 19.05 -20.15
C VAL A 42 12.51 18.07 -20.95
N GLU A 43 11.97 17.48 -22.01
CA GLU A 43 12.71 16.60 -22.92
C GLU A 43 13.88 17.31 -23.60
N PHE A 44 13.64 18.52 -24.13
CA PHE A 44 14.70 19.36 -24.69
C PHE A 44 15.79 19.63 -23.66
N ILE A 45 15.45 20.07 -22.44
CA ILE A 45 16.46 20.42 -21.44
C ILE A 45 17.18 19.18 -20.89
N LEU A 46 16.50 18.05 -20.71
CA LEU A 46 17.13 16.78 -20.32
C LEU A 46 18.13 16.30 -21.38
N SER A 47 17.84 16.46 -22.68
CA SER A 47 18.81 16.15 -23.74
C SER A 47 20.06 17.03 -23.69
N LEU A 48 19.97 18.24 -23.12
CA LEU A 48 21.13 19.12 -22.90
C LEU A 48 21.99 18.68 -21.71
N PHE A 49 21.42 17.92 -20.76
CA PHE A 49 22.15 17.41 -19.59
C PHE A 49 23.06 16.21 -19.91
N TYR A 50 22.90 15.57 -21.08
CA TYR A 50 23.82 14.51 -21.54
C TYR A 50 25.28 14.98 -21.66
N GLU A 51 25.52 16.30 -21.72
CA GLU A 51 26.85 16.92 -21.73
C GLU A 51 27.57 16.92 -20.37
N PHE A 52 26.90 16.56 -19.25
CA PHE A 52 27.45 16.62 -17.88
C PHE A 52 27.27 15.31 -17.09
N PRO A 53 28.05 14.26 -17.36
CA PRO A 53 27.86 12.91 -16.78
C PRO A 53 28.32 12.75 -15.31
N GLY A 54 28.90 13.78 -14.68
CA GLY A 54 29.66 13.65 -13.42
C GLY A 54 28.99 14.15 -12.14
N GLU A 55 27.71 14.53 -12.15
CA GLU A 55 27.09 15.30 -11.07
C GLU A 55 25.90 14.62 -10.37
N GLU A 56 25.94 13.29 -10.27
CA GLU A 56 25.18 12.55 -9.27
C GLU A 56 25.71 12.89 -7.87
N ARG A 57 25.17 13.96 -7.26
CA ARG A 57 25.51 14.31 -5.88
C ARG A 57 24.90 13.29 -4.93
N SER A 58 25.69 12.27 -4.63
CA SER A 58 25.56 11.39 -3.48
C SER A 58 25.62 12.21 -2.18
N GLY A 59 24.45 12.47 -1.59
CA GLY A 59 24.11 12.18 -0.19
C GLY A 59 24.94 12.71 1.00
N ALA A 60 26.05 13.42 0.83
CA ALA A 60 26.81 13.95 1.98
C ALA A 60 27.36 15.34 1.69
N CYS A 61 26.65 16.36 2.17
CA CYS A 61 27.15 17.73 2.19
C CYS A 61 27.33 18.18 3.64
N ASP A 62 28.57 18.43 4.05
CA ASP A 62 28.93 18.95 5.38
C ASP A 62 28.30 20.33 5.68
N LEU A 63 27.80 21.04 4.66
CA LEU A 63 27.04 22.30 4.83
C LEU A 63 25.58 22.08 5.27
N CYS A 64 24.97 20.94 4.96
CA CYS A 64 23.57 20.67 5.31
C CYS A 64 23.35 20.61 6.84
N GLY A 65 24.35 20.12 7.59
CA GLY A 65 24.30 20.08 9.06
C GLY A 65 24.35 21.46 9.74
N ARG A 66 24.85 22.50 9.06
CA ARG A 66 24.98 23.86 9.63
C ARG A 66 23.86 24.81 9.23
N SER A 67 23.08 24.50 8.18
CA SER A 67 22.09 25.41 7.58
C SER A 67 20.62 24.95 7.73
N ALA A 68 20.37 23.86 8.46
CA ALA A 68 19.05 23.20 8.56
C ALA A 68 17.87 24.03 9.14
N ARG A 69 18.04 25.34 9.39
CA ARG A 69 17.01 26.21 10.01
C ARG A 69 16.78 27.54 9.28
N CYS A 70 17.16 27.65 8.01
CA CYS A 70 16.87 28.85 7.22
C CYS A 70 15.59 28.65 6.38
N LEU A 71 14.66 29.61 6.43
CA LEU A 71 13.43 29.62 5.62
C LEU A 71 13.73 29.53 4.11
N THR A 72 14.89 30.03 3.68
CA THR A 72 15.34 29.89 2.29
C THR A 72 15.58 28.43 1.90
N ASN A 73 16.03 27.59 2.83
CA ASN A 73 16.28 26.17 2.57
C ASN A 73 14.97 25.37 2.48
N SER A 74 13.95 25.70 3.29
CA SER A 74 12.65 25.05 3.17
C SER A 74 11.93 25.42 1.87
N VAL A 75 12.07 26.67 1.40
CA VAL A 75 11.55 27.09 0.09
C VAL A 75 12.26 26.37 -1.06
N ILE A 76 13.61 26.30 -1.03
CA ILE A 76 14.38 25.58 -2.05
C ILE A 76 14.03 24.09 -2.05
N LEU A 77 13.86 23.50 -0.86
CA LEU A 77 13.47 22.09 -0.71
C LEU A 77 12.09 21.85 -1.31
N LEU A 78 11.09 22.69 -0.99
CA LEU A 78 9.75 22.59 -1.54
C LEU A 78 9.73 22.74 -3.06
N ASP A 79 10.48 23.70 -3.62
CA ASP A 79 10.56 23.88 -5.07
C ASP A 79 11.26 22.70 -5.76
N THR A 80 12.23 22.07 -5.08
CA THR A 80 12.85 20.83 -5.56
C THR A 80 11.82 19.70 -5.60
N TYR A 81 11.06 19.52 -4.52
CA TYR A 81 9.98 18.53 -4.47
C TYR A 81 8.90 18.79 -5.54
N ARG A 82 8.55 20.06 -5.77
CA ARG A 82 7.61 20.44 -6.84
C ARG A 82 8.11 20.05 -8.22
N ALA A 83 9.42 20.10 -8.45
CA ALA A 83 9.97 19.67 -9.72
C ALA A 83 10.02 18.16 -9.88
N ILE A 84 10.57 17.43 -8.91
CA ILE A 84 10.67 15.97 -9.02
C ILE A 84 9.31 15.27 -9.00
N SER A 85 8.28 15.88 -8.41
CA SER A 85 6.90 15.37 -8.41
C SER A 85 6.13 15.64 -9.70
N SER A 86 6.71 16.38 -10.65
CA SER A 86 6.04 16.67 -11.91
C SER A 86 5.95 15.42 -12.81
N ALA A 87 4.82 15.28 -13.51
CA ALA A 87 4.61 14.17 -14.44
C ALA A 87 5.68 14.08 -15.56
N PRO A 88 6.14 15.19 -16.18
CA PRO A 88 7.19 15.12 -17.19
C PRO A 88 8.53 14.63 -16.63
N PHE A 89 8.90 15.04 -15.40
CA PHE A 89 10.12 14.55 -14.76
C PHE A 89 10.02 13.06 -14.47
N LEU A 90 8.93 12.63 -13.82
CA LEU A 90 8.71 11.21 -13.51
C LEU A 90 8.69 10.33 -14.77
N TRP A 91 8.17 10.83 -15.90
CA TRP A 91 8.14 10.07 -17.14
C TRP A 91 9.47 10.01 -17.90
N LEU A 92 10.24 11.09 -17.90
CA LEU A 92 11.41 11.24 -18.78
C LEU A 92 12.74 10.99 -18.07
N ALA A 93 12.82 11.32 -16.78
CA ALA A 93 14.06 11.25 -16.02
C ALA A 93 14.18 9.95 -15.21
N CYS A 94 13.08 9.26 -14.91
CA CYS A 94 13.09 8.04 -14.10
C CYS A 94 13.09 6.79 -14.99
N SER A 95 13.95 5.81 -14.67
CA SER A 95 13.98 4.50 -15.33
C SER A 95 12.70 3.69 -15.05
N ASP A 96 12.20 3.75 -13.82
CA ASP A 96 10.92 3.18 -13.40
C ASP A 96 10.02 4.29 -12.83
N PRO A 97 9.14 4.88 -13.66
CA PRO A 97 8.27 5.98 -13.26
C PRO A 97 7.30 5.63 -12.14
N LEU A 98 6.80 4.39 -12.10
CA LEU A 98 5.86 3.95 -11.09
C LEU A 98 6.56 3.79 -9.74
N LEU A 99 7.73 3.13 -9.70
CA LEU A 99 8.49 2.96 -8.47
C LEU A 99 8.95 4.32 -7.91
N ALA A 100 9.43 5.21 -8.79
CA ALA A 100 9.81 6.57 -8.41
C ALA A 100 8.63 7.33 -7.80
N ALA A 101 7.44 7.23 -8.38
CA ALA A 101 6.24 7.85 -7.84
C ALA A 101 5.84 7.27 -6.47
N LEU A 102 5.93 5.95 -6.28
CA LEU A 102 5.63 5.29 -5.00
C LEU A 102 6.57 5.75 -3.88
N ASN A 103 7.89 5.75 -4.13
CA ASN A 103 8.88 6.20 -3.15
C ASN A 103 8.72 7.69 -2.85
N LEU A 104 8.53 8.52 -3.87
CA LEU A 104 8.33 9.95 -3.71
C LEU A 104 7.07 10.28 -2.91
N ALA A 105 6.01 9.47 -3.03
CA ALA A 105 4.81 9.66 -2.23
C ALA A 105 5.06 9.42 -0.73
N VAL A 106 5.92 8.45 -0.37
CA VAL A 106 6.36 8.22 1.02
C VAL A 106 7.21 9.39 1.52
N ASP A 107 8.18 9.85 0.72
CA ASP A 107 9.05 10.98 1.09
C ASP A 107 8.25 12.27 1.32
N LEU A 108 7.24 12.52 0.46
CA LEU A 108 6.35 13.68 0.59
C LEU A 108 5.46 13.59 1.82
N GLU A 109 5.05 12.39 2.24
CA GLU A 109 4.29 12.19 3.48
C GLU A 109 5.14 12.49 4.71
N VAL A 110 6.40 12.06 4.73
CA VAL A 110 7.36 12.44 5.79
C VAL A 110 7.54 13.97 5.83
N CYS A 111 7.68 14.61 4.67
CA CYS A 111 7.78 16.08 4.59
C CYS A 111 6.49 16.77 5.11
N GLU A 112 5.32 16.24 4.78
CA GLU A 112 4.02 16.72 5.26
C GLU A 112 3.91 16.66 6.80
N GLU A 113 4.50 15.64 7.43
CA GLU A 113 4.52 15.47 8.88
C GLU A 113 5.57 16.37 9.58
N MET A 114 6.75 16.54 8.97
CA MET A 114 7.85 17.31 9.56
C MET A 114 7.67 18.83 9.40
N GLU A 115 7.20 19.32 8.25
CA GLU A 115 7.10 20.76 7.94
C GLU A 115 5.66 21.29 8.03
N LYS A 116 5.32 21.94 9.15
CA LYS A 116 3.98 22.52 9.36
C LYS A 116 3.65 23.68 8.42
N GLU A 117 4.66 24.49 8.05
CA GLU A 117 4.48 25.72 7.27
C GLU A 117 4.06 25.45 5.82
N HIS A 118 4.58 24.36 5.23
CA HIS A 118 4.33 23.97 3.83
C HIS A 118 3.49 22.69 3.69
N LYS A 119 2.84 22.25 4.78
CA LYS A 119 2.04 21.02 4.82
C LYS A 119 1.06 20.89 3.66
N VAL A 120 0.30 21.96 3.38
CA VAL A 120 -0.70 21.96 2.30
C VAL A 120 -0.04 21.75 0.94
N ALA A 121 1.11 22.38 0.70
CA ALA A 121 1.84 22.24 -0.56
C ALA A 121 2.35 20.81 -0.76
N TYR A 122 2.96 20.19 0.26
CA TYR A 122 3.38 18.79 0.18
C TYR A 122 2.20 17.83 -0.03
N GLY A 123 1.08 18.06 0.65
CA GLY A 123 -0.15 17.29 0.44
C GLY A 123 -0.68 17.37 -1.00
N GLU A 124 -0.63 18.56 -1.62
CA GLU A 124 -0.98 18.73 -3.03
C GLU A 124 -0.01 18.00 -3.97
N LEU A 125 1.29 18.10 -3.73
CA LEU A 125 2.30 17.37 -4.50
C LEU A 125 2.09 15.86 -4.39
N ARG A 126 1.87 15.34 -3.18
CA ARG A 126 1.61 13.91 -2.94
C ARG A 126 0.37 13.44 -3.68
N ARG A 127 -0.70 14.23 -3.68
CA ARG A 127 -1.91 13.94 -4.46
C ARG A 127 -1.63 13.88 -5.96
N ASN A 128 -0.83 14.81 -6.50
CA ASN A 128 -0.46 14.83 -7.91
C ASN A 128 0.37 13.61 -8.31
N VAL A 129 1.31 13.19 -7.47
CA VAL A 129 2.12 11.96 -7.68
C VAL A 129 1.23 10.72 -7.62
N ALA A 130 0.28 10.67 -6.68
CA ALA A 130 -0.67 9.56 -6.59
C ALA A 130 -1.58 9.46 -7.82
N GLU A 131 -2.06 10.60 -8.33
CA GLU A 131 -2.84 10.69 -9.55
C GLU A 131 -2.03 10.27 -10.79
N PHE A 132 -0.75 10.66 -10.85
CA PHE A 132 0.17 10.23 -11.89
C PHE A 132 0.31 8.70 -11.93
N ALA A 133 0.56 8.05 -10.79
CA ALA A 133 0.69 6.60 -10.72
C ALA A 133 -0.62 5.87 -11.07
N LEU A 134 -1.77 6.43 -10.67
CA LEU A 134 -3.08 5.89 -11.06
C LEU A 134 -3.23 5.91 -12.58
N ARG A 135 -2.89 7.02 -13.24
CA ARG A 135 -2.96 7.13 -14.71
C ARG A 135 -2.05 6.13 -15.43
N ILE A 136 -0.92 5.74 -14.85
CA ILE A 136 -0.06 4.68 -15.43
C ILE A 136 -0.84 3.37 -15.51
N VAL A 137 -1.50 2.98 -14.42
CA VAL A 137 -2.25 1.71 -14.36
C VAL A 137 -3.50 1.75 -15.23
N GLU A 138 -4.21 2.88 -15.25
CA GLU A 138 -5.41 3.05 -16.08
C GLU A 138 -5.10 2.99 -17.58
N GLN A 139 -3.85 3.24 -17.97
CA GLN A 139 -3.41 3.15 -19.35
C GLN A 139 -3.06 1.71 -19.79
N CYS A 140 -2.97 0.75 -18.87
CA CYS A 140 -2.76 -0.65 -19.22
C CYS A 140 -4.00 -1.24 -19.91
N TRP A 141 -3.81 -1.87 -21.06
CA TRP A 141 -4.91 -2.40 -21.88
C TRP A 141 -5.31 -3.82 -21.48
N ASN A 142 -4.36 -4.60 -20.97
CA ASN A 142 -4.55 -6.01 -20.64
C ASN A 142 -4.17 -6.32 -19.20
N MET A 143 -4.80 -7.35 -18.63
CA MET A 143 -4.44 -7.84 -17.30
C MET A 143 -2.99 -8.36 -17.21
N ASN A 144 -2.41 -8.82 -18.33
CA ASN A 144 -1.01 -9.23 -18.38
C ASN A 144 -0.04 -8.07 -18.15
N GLU A 145 -0.37 -6.87 -18.65
CA GLU A 145 0.42 -5.66 -18.44
C GLU A 145 0.35 -5.23 -16.97
N ILE A 146 -0.85 -5.27 -16.39
CA ILE A 146 -1.07 -4.99 -14.97
C ILE A 146 -0.31 -5.99 -14.09
N ASP A 147 -0.40 -7.29 -14.40
CA ASP A 147 0.32 -8.34 -13.65
C ASP A 147 1.84 -8.13 -13.74
N THR A 148 2.36 -7.80 -14.93
CA THR A 148 3.79 -7.49 -15.14
C THR A 148 4.22 -6.24 -14.37
N LEU A 149 3.41 -5.18 -14.44
CA LEU A 149 3.67 -3.93 -13.74
C LEU A 149 3.72 -4.16 -12.23
N LEU A 150 2.74 -4.84 -11.65
CA LEU A 150 2.64 -5.06 -10.20
C LEU A 150 3.62 -6.11 -9.66
N SER A 151 4.04 -7.07 -10.49
CA SER A 151 4.96 -8.16 -10.09
C SER A 151 6.44 -7.79 -10.18
N TYR A 152 6.76 -6.64 -10.77
CA TYR A 152 8.13 -6.19 -10.86
C TYR A 152 8.76 -5.93 -9.48
N LYS A 153 9.96 -6.47 -9.27
CA LYS A 153 10.59 -6.62 -7.95
C LYS A 153 11.61 -5.53 -7.60
N GLU A 154 11.92 -4.61 -8.50
CA GLU A 154 12.84 -3.52 -8.16
C GLU A 154 12.25 -2.65 -7.04
N GLY A 155 13.10 -2.33 -6.05
CA GLY A 155 12.69 -1.60 -4.84
C GLY A 155 11.97 -2.43 -3.79
N ALA A 156 11.71 -3.73 -4.03
CA ALA A 156 11.16 -4.62 -3.01
C ALA A 156 12.20 -4.93 -1.92
N THR A 157 11.75 -5.00 -0.67
CA THR A 157 12.62 -5.48 0.42
C THR A 157 12.84 -7.00 0.29
N LEU A 158 13.89 -7.54 0.94
CA LEU A 158 14.14 -8.99 0.96
C LEU A 158 12.94 -9.80 1.48
N ALA A 159 12.10 -9.20 2.33
CA ALA A 159 10.88 -9.84 2.84
C ALA A 159 9.73 -9.83 1.81
N ASP A 160 9.68 -8.81 0.95
CA ASP A 160 8.64 -8.65 -0.08
C ASP A 160 8.96 -9.43 -1.35
N ASP A 161 10.18 -9.97 -1.50
CA ASP A 161 10.60 -10.72 -2.69
C ASP A 161 9.82 -12.04 -2.88
N GLU A 162 9.28 -12.60 -1.79
CA GLU A 162 8.40 -13.78 -1.83
C GLU A 162 6.96 -13.44 -2.27
N LEU A 163 6.58 -12.15 -2.26
CA LEU A 163 5.26 -11.71 -2.67
C LEU A 163 5.14 -11.70 -4.20
N ARG A 164 3.96 -12.08 -4.70
CA ARG A 164 3.65 -11.98 -6.13
C ARG A 164 3.61 -10.52 -6.62
N PHE A 165 3.16 -9.60 -5.77
CA PHE A 165 2.91 -8.20 -6.11
C PHE A 165 3.56 -7.24 -5.11
N PRO A 166 4.90 -7.12 -5.10
CA PRO A 166 5.61 -6.26 -4.16
C PRO A 166 5.23 -4.77 -4.31
N ARG A 167 4.90 -4.30 -5.53
CA ARG A 167 4.47 -2.91 -5.75
C ARG A 167 3.17 -2.55 -5.03
N ILE A 168 2.29 -3.52 -4.77
CA ILE A 168 1.06 -3.28 -3.99
C ILE A 168 1.41 -2.99 -2.53
N THR A 169 2.40 -3.69 -1.97
CA THR A 169 2.89 -3.42 -0.61
C THR A 169 3.49 -2.02 -0.52
N LEU A 170 4.32 -1.63 -1.50
CA LEU A 170 4.87 -0.27 -1.59
C LEU A 170 3.76 0.78 -1.70
N ALA A 171 2.74 0.55 -2.54
CA ALA A 171 1.59 1.46 -2.65
C ALA A 171 0.75 1.54 -1.36
N LEU A 172 0.71 0.46 -0.58
CA LEU A 172 0.07 0.45 0.74
C LEU A 172 0.86 1.28 1.76
N GLN A 173 2.19 1.15 1.75
CA GLN A 173 3.10 1.96 2.57
C GLN A 173 3.01 3.45 2.21
N ALA A 174 2.88 3.76 0.92
CA ALA A 174 2.67 5.13 0.42
C ALA A 174 1.24 5.67 0.59
N HIS A 175 0.34 4.90 1.23
CA HIS A 175 -1.06 5.27 1.46
C HIS A 175 -1.84 5.71 0.20
N MET A 176 -1.52 5.13 -0.97
CA MET A 176 -2.10 5.51 -2.26
C MET A 176 -3.46 4.83 -2.52
N LYS A 177 -4.49 5.28 -1.81
CA LYS A 177 -5.83 4.65 -1.83
C LYS A 177 -6.49 4.62 -3.21
N SER A 178 -6.35 5.67 -4.00
CA SER A 178 -6.96 5.75 -5.34
C SER A 178 -6.36 4.74 -6.31
N PHE A 179 -5.02 4.61 -6.31
CA PHE A 179 -4.29 3.59 -7.06
C PHE A 179 -4.72 2.18 -6.65
N LEU A 180 -4.76 1.90 -5.34
CA LEU A 180 -5.15 0.59 -4.82
C LEU A 180 -6.60 0.25 -5.16
N ALA A 181 -7.50 1.24 -5.16
CA ALA A 181 -8.91 1.06 -5.49
C ALA A 181 -9.19 0.93 -7.00
N SER A 182 -8.18 1.07 -7.86
CA SER A 182 -8.36 0.92 -9.30
C SER A 182 -8.85 -0.48 -9.67
N ILE A 183 -9.74 -0.56 -10.65
CA ILE A 183 -10.36 -1.83 -11.06
C ILE A 183 -9.30 -2.86 -11.51
N GLY A 184 -8.26 -2.42 -12.19
CA GLY A 184 -7.15 -3.26 -12.65
C GLY A 184 -6.39 -3.89 -11.49
N VAL A 185 -5.98 -3.08 -10.50
CA VAL A 185 -5.26 -3.57 -9.31
C VAL A 185 -6.16 -4.47 -8.48
N GLN A 186 -7.43 -4.10 -8.28
CA GLN A 186 -8.39 -4.91 -7.54
C GLN A 186 -8.64 -6.26 -8.23
N THR A 187 -8.76 -6.30 -9.55
CA THR A 187 -8.94 -7.56 -10.31
C THR A 187 -7.70 -8.45 -10.20
N ALA A 188 -6.49 -7.88 -10.28
CA ALA A 188 -5.25 -8.63 -10.08
C ALA A 188 -5.16 -9.20 -8.65
N MET A 189 -5.53 -8.38 -7.66
CA MET A 189 -5.53 -8.77 -6.24
C MET A 189 -6.60 -9.83 -5.95
N GLU A 190 -7.79 -9.72 -6.54
CA GLU A 190 -8.87 -10.71 -6.47
C GLU A 190 -8.40 -12.05 -7.04
N GLY A 191 -7.74 -12.05 -8.19
CA GLY A 191 -7.15 -13.25 -8.78
C GLY A 191 -6.16 -13.95 -7.85
N GLN A 192 -5.29 -13.18 -7.19
CA GLN A 192 -4.34 -13.72 -6.21
C GLN A 192 -5.02 -14.16 -4.90
N TRP A 193 -6.09 -13.47 -4.49
CA TRP A 193 -6.86 -13.79 -3.28
C TRP A 193 -7.62 -15.12 -3.43
N HIS A 194 -8.33 -15.30 -4.55
CA HIS A 194 -9.11 -16.49 -4.83
C HIS A 194 -8.24 -17.66 -5.29
N GLY A 195 -7.28 -17.43 -6.19
CA GLY A 195 -6.40 -18.49 -6.72
C GLY A 195 -7.17 -19.70 -7.27
N MET A 196 -7.05 -20.88 -6.64
CA MET A 196 -7.83 -22.07 -7.06
C MET A 196 -9.34 -21.98 -6.75
N TRP A 197 -9.78 -20.96 -6.02
CA TRP A 197 -11.18 -20.77 -5.57
C TRP A 197 -11.93 -19.73 -6.42
N MET A 198 -11.52 -19.49 -7.67
CA MET A 198 -12.23 -18.59 -8.60
C MET A 198 -13.68 -19.01 -8.89
N SER A 199 -14.05 -20.27 -8.63
CA SER A 199 -15.43 -20.78 -8.76
C SER A 199 -16.25 -20.67 -7.47
N TYR A 200 -15.72 -20.05 -6.40
CA TYR A 200 -16.45 -19.82 -5.17
C TYR A 200 -17.68 -18.93 -5.44
N GLY A 201 -18.84 -19.30 -4.92
CA GLY A 201 -20.11 -18.60 -5.17
C GLY A 201 -20.90 -19.09 -6.40
N LYS A 202 -20.32 -19.95 -7.25
CA LYS A 202 -21.02 -20.48 -8.44
C LYS A 202 -21.94 -21.66 -8.12
N SER A 203 -21.67 -22.42 -7.04
CA SER A 203 -22.51 -23.57 -6.68
C SER A 203 -22.55 -23.81 -5.17
N ALA A 204 -23.75 -23.69 -4.60
CA ALA A 204 -23.97 -23.80 -3.17
C ALA A 204 -23.53 -25.17 -2.59
N CYS A 205 -23.70 -26.26 -3.35
CA CYS A 205 -23.28 -27.60 -2.92
C CYS A 205 -21.74 -27.72 -2.83
N GLN A 206 -21.01 -27.17 -3.82
CA GLN A 206 -19.55 -27.19 -3.80
C GLN A 206 -19.01 -26.31 -2.67
N ASP A 207 -19.61 -25.15 -2.47
CA ASP A 207 -19.22 -24.24 -1.39
C ASP A 207 -19.54 -24.86 -0.03
N PHE A 208 -20.71 -25.47 0.16
CA PHE A 208 -21.03 -26.20 1.39
C PHE A 208 -20.02 -27.32 1.67
N SER A 209 -19.67 -28.12 0.65
CA SER A 209 -18.64 -29.17 0.78
C SER A 209 -17.26 -28.60 1.18
N ARG A 210 -16.88 -27.44 0.64
CA ARG A 210 -15.67 -26.72 1.01
C ARG A 210 -15.71 -26.25 2.46
N HIS A 211 -16.82 -25.66 2.90
CA HIS A 211 -17.00 -25.21 4.28
C HIS A 211 -16.95 -26.37 5.26
N LEU A 212 -17.68 -27.46 4.98
CA LEU A 212 -17.67 -28.66 5.84
C LEU A 212 -16.25 -29.22 6.00
N ARG A 213 -15.48 -29.28 4.90
CA ARG A 213 -14.09 -29.72 4.91
C ARG A 213 -13.19 -28.81 5.75
N HIS A 214 -13.35 -27.49 5.62
CA HIS A 214 -12.53 -26.50 6.31
C HIS A 214 -13.00 -26.14 7.73
N ILE A 215 -14.20 -26.53 8.16
CA ILE A 215 -14.68 -26.34 9.53
C ILE A 215 -14.41 -27.59 10.36
N VAL A 216 -14.80 -28.77 9.85
CA VAL A 216 -14.72 -30.04 10.61
C VAL A 216 -13.33 -30.65 10.56
N PHE A 217 -12.71 -30.67 9.37
CA PHE A 217 -11.41 -31.33 9.18
C PHE A 217 -10.21 -30.38 9.28
N TYR A 218 -10.42 -29.11 9.67
CA TYR A 218 -9.32 -28.15 9.83
C TYR A 218 -8.16 -28.61 10.72
N PRO A 219 -8.38 -29.12 11.96
CA PRO A 219 -7.26 -29.51 12.83
C PRO A 219 -6.40 -30.64 12.22
N PHE A 220 -7.03 -31.55 11.47
CA PHE A 220 -6.33 -32.62 10.76
C PHE A 220 -5.62 -32.11 9.50
N LEU A 221 -6.27 -31.26 8.71
CA LEU A 221 -5.69 -30.70 7.48
C LEU A 221 -4.52 -29.76 7.77
N ALA A 222 -4.59 -28.98 8.87
CA ALA A 222 -3.52 -28.09 9.30
C ALA A 222 -2.27 -28.86 9.76
N THR A 223 -2.46 -29.93 10.54
CA THR A 223 -1.35 -30.80 11.00
C THR A 223 -0.70 -31.52 9.81
N ILE A 224 -1.49 -32.09 8.90
CA ILE A 224 -0.96 -32.72 7.67
C ILE A 224 -0.20 -31.70 6.81
N HIS A 225 -0.71 -30.47 6.68
CA HIS A 225 0.00 -29.41 5.94
C HIS A 225 1.35 -29.05 6.59
N ALA A 226 1.40 -28.97 7.92
CA ALA A 226 2.63 -28.69 8.67
C ALA A 226 3.67 -29.81 8.50
N PHE A 227 3.28 -31.08 8.63
CA PHE A 227 4.18 -32.22 8.41
C PHE A 227 4.60 -32.38 6.94
N SER A 228 3.71 -32.05 6.00
CA SER A 228 3.95 -32.23 4.56
C SER A 228 4.74 -31.08 3.91
N ALA A 229 5.03 -30.00 4.63
CA ALA A 229 5.53 -28.75 4.06
C ALA A 229 4.74 -28.29 2.82
N GLY A 230 3.42 -28.49 2.83
CA GLY A 230 2.52 -28.06 1.73
C GLY A 230 2.57 -28.87 0.43
N LYS A 231 3.16 -30.07 0.39
CA LYS A 231 3.16 -30.95 -0.80
C LYS A 231 1.78 -31.53 -1.12
N TYR A 232 1.06 -32.05 -0.12
CA TYR A 232 -0.23 -32.73 -0.36
C TYR A 232 -1.44 -31.78 -0.39
N ILE A 233 -1.38 -30.65 0.32
CA ILE A 233 -2.52 -29.72 0.44
C ILE A 233 -2.16 -28.39 -0.19
N LYS A 234 -2.42 -28.25 -1.50
CA LYS A 234 -2.22 -27.00 -2.24
C LYS A 234 -3.21 -25.89 -1.85
N THR A 235 -4.34 -26.26 -1.25
CA THR A 235 -5.42 -25.33 -0.87
C THR A 235 -4.97 -24.23 0.08
N PHE A 236 -4.07 -24.52 1.02
CA PHE A 236 -3.58 -23.53 2.00
C PHE A 236 -2.55 -22.55 1.43
N LYS A 237 -2.10 -22.72 0.19
CA LYS A 237 -1.24 -21.73 -0.47
C LYS A 237 -1.99 -20.43 -0.77
N TYR A 238 -3.33 -20.49 -0.88
CA TYR A 238 -4.16 -19.35 -1.23
C TYR A 238 -4.64 -18.57 0.02
N PRO A 239 -4.63 -17.23 -0.01
CA PRO A 239 -5.07 -16.39 1.11
C PRO A 239 -6.51 -16.65 1.56
N LEU A 240 -7.45 -16.72 0.62
CA LEU A 240 -8.88 -16.91 0.93
C LEU A 240 -9.13 -18.18 1.75
N ALA A 241 -8.53 -19.31 1.33
CA ALA A 241 -8.69 -20.57 2.05
C ALA A 241 -8.13 -20.51 3.47
N ARG A 242 -6.97 -19.84 3.67
CA ARG A 242 -6.39 -19.63 5.01
C ARG A 242 -7.29 -18.74 5.87
N TYR A 243 -7.83 -17.66 5.31
CA TYR A 243 -8.75 -16.76 5.99
C TYR A 243 -10.02 -17.49 6.45
N MET A 244 -10.70 -18.19 5.53
CA MET A 244 -11.93 -18.94 5.83
C MET A 244 -11.71 -19.98 6.92
N SER A 245 -10.56 -20.66 6.89
CA SER A 245 -10.23 -21.67 7.90
C SER A 245 -9.99 -21.06 9.30
N ARG A 246 -9.31 -19.91 9.37
CA ARG A 246 -9.11 -19.18 10.63
C ARG A 246 -10.44 -18.65 11.18
N LEU A 247 -11.29 -18.09 10.31
CA LEU A 247 -12.62 -17.63 10.67
C LEU A 247 -13.49 -18.77 11.20
N ALA A 248 -13.49 -19.91 10.52
CA ALA A 248 -14.18 -21.13 10.95
C ALA A 248 -13.73 -21.60 12.34
N SER A 249 -12.42 -21.64 12.58
CA SER A 249 -11.86 -22.03 13.88
C SER A 249 -12.22 -21.04 15.00
N TYR A 250 -12.30 -19.75 14.68
CA TYR A 250 -12.73 -18.74 15.65
C TYR A 250 -14.22 -18.87 16.00
N ILE A 251 -15.07 -19.08 14.99
CA ILE A 251 -16.50 -19.31 15.19
C ILE A 251 -16.74 -20.60 15.98
N SER A 252 -16.04 -21.69 15.68
CA SER A 252 -16.18 -22.94 16.44
C SER A 252 -15.77 -22.78 17.90
N PHE A 253 -14.69 -22.05 18.17
CA PHE A 253 -14.28 -21.68 19.53
C PHE A 253 -15.38 -20.90 20.27
N LEU A 254 -15.98 -19.90 19.62
CA LEU A 254 -17.10 -19.15 20.20
C LEU A 254 -18.31 -20.04 20.48
N ILE A 255 -18.65 -20.95 19.57
CA ILE A 255 -19.74 -21.92 19.77
C ILE A 255 -19.45 -22.78 21.00
N VAL A 256 -18.24 -23.32 21.14
CA VAL A 256 -17.84 -24.12 22.30
C VAL A 256 -17.95 -23.32 23.60
N LEU A 257 -17.50 -22.05 23.61
CA LEU A 257 -17.64 -21.18 24.78
C LEU A 257 -19.10 -20.93 25.16
N ILE A 258 -19.96 -20.69 24.16
CA ILE A 258 -21.39 -20.51 24.38
C ILE A 258 -21.99 -21.81 24.92
N CYS A 259 -21.64 -22.97 24.36
CA CYS A 259 -22.09 -24.27 24.85
C CYS A 259 -21.67 -24.48 26.31
N ILE A 260 -20.40 -24.26 26.65
CA ILE A 260 -19.89 -24.38 28.03
C ILE A 260 -20.67 -23.45 28.96
N ARG A 261 -20.92 -22.20 28.54
CA ARG A 261 -21.67 -21.23 29.34
C ARG A 261 -23.13 -21.64 29.52
N CYS A 262 -23.79 -22.19 28.50
CA CYS A 262 -25.15 -22.70 28.57
C CYS A 262 -25.24 -23.92 29.50
N PHE A 263 -24.36 -24.92 29.32
CA PHE A 263 -24.31 -26.12 30.17
C PHE A 263 -23.95 -25.77 31.62
N GLY A 264 -23.05 -24.81 31.86
CA GLY A 264 -22.74 -24.33 33.20
C GLY A 264 -23.95 -23.68 33.89
N ARG A 265 -24.76 -22.91 33.14
CA ARG A 265 -25.97 -22.27 33.65
C ARG A 265 -27.09 -23.27 33.97
N GLU A 266 -27.24 -24.30 33.15
CA GLU A 266 -28.14 -25.42 33.44
C GLU A 266 -27.67 -26.21 34.67
N GLY A 267 -26.36 -26.40 34.83
CA GLY A 267 -25.77 -27.04 36.01
C GLY A 267 -26.01 -26.26 37.31
N GLU A 268 -25.82 -24.94 37.31
CA GLU A 268 -26.14 -24.08 38.45
C GLU A 268 -27.64 -24.12 38.78
N GLN A 269 -28.52 -24.00 37.78
CA GLN A 269 -29.97 -24.09 38.00
C GLN A 269 -30.42 -25.46 38.49
N ALA A 270 -29.78 -26.54 38.05
CA ALA A 270 -30.06 -27.90 38.53
C ALA A 270 -29.59 -28.10 39.97
N SER A 271 -28.41 -27.58 40.32
CA SER A 271 -27.86 -27.63 41.68
C SER A 271 -28.70 -26.81 42.67
N GLU A 272 -29.21 -25.65 42.25
CA GLU A 272 -30.05 -24.79 43.09
C GLU A 272 -31.43 -25.43 43.37
N ARG A 273 -32.02 -26.10 42.38
CA ARG A 273 -33.26 -26.90 42.59
C ARG A 273 -33.04 -28.09 43.52
N ALA A 274 -31.91 -28.79 43.41
CA ALA A 274 -31.58 -29.91 44.28
C ALA A 274 -31.39 -29.49 45.75
N LEU A 275 -30.80 -28.31 45.98
CA LEU A 275 -30.66 -27.75 47.33
C LEU A 275 -32.02 -27.37 47.94
N LEU A 276 -32.91 -26.76 47.18
CA LEU A 276 -34.27 -26.44 47.64
C LEU A 276 -35.07 -27.70 48.01
N ASP A 277 -35.00 -28.74 47.18
CA ASP A 277 -35.69 -30.02 47.43
C ASP A 277 -35.13 -30.73 48.68
N SER A 278 -33.80 -30.71 48.87
CA SER A 278 -33.17 -31.23 50.09
C SER A 278 -33.49 -30.41 51.34
N GLY A 279 -33.62 -29.09 51.19
CA GLY A 279 -34.00 -28.15 52.25
C GLY A 279 -35.44 -28.35 52.71
N GLU A 280 -36.39 -28.49 51.79
CA GLU A 280 -37.79 -28.82 52.11
C GLU A 280 -37.90 -30.17 52.82
N PHE A 281 -37.16 -31.19 52.34
CA PHE A 281 -37.16 -32.51 52.97
C PHE A 281 -36.62 -32.47 54.40
N SER A 282 -35.60 -31.64 54.66
CA SER A 282 -35.05 -31.44 56.00
C SER A 282 -36.03 -30.72 56.93
N PHE A 283 -36.74 -29.70 56.43
CA PHE A 283 -37.76 -28.95 57.16
C PHE A 283 -38.94 -29.83 57.58
N LEU A 284 -39.42 -30.67 56.66
CA LEU A 284 -40.50 -31.64 56.91
C LEU A 284 -40.10 -32.70 57.96
N LYS A 285 -38.82 -33.07 58.01
CA LYS A 285 -38.29 -34.04 58.99
C LYS A 285 -38.11 -33.45 60.38
N THR A 286 -37.84 -32.14 60.48
CA THR A 286 -37.78 -31.43 61.77
C THR A 286 -39.16 -31.06 62.33
N ALA A 287 -40.19 -30.95 61.48
CA ALA A 287 -41.56 -30.64 61.91
C ALA A 287 -42.37 -31.87 62.36
N SER A 288 -41.84 -33.08 62.18
CA SER A 288 -42.49 -34.34 62.59
C SER A 288 -41.95 -34.95 63.90
N LEU A 289 -41.11 -34.20 64.62
CA LEU A 289 -40.66 -34.47 66.00
C LEU A 289 -41.31 -33.45 66.94
#